data_AF-A0A9N7Z8X4-F1
#
_entry.id   AF-A0A9N7Z8X4-F1
#
_cell.length_a   1.000
_cell.length_b   1.000
_cell.length_c   1.000
_cell.angle_alpha   90.00
_cell.angle_beta   90.00
_cell.angle_gamma   90.00
#
_symmetry.space_group_name_H-M   'P 1'
#
loop_
_entity.id
_entity.type
_entity.pdbx_description
1 polymer ?
#
loop_
_entity_poly.entity_id
_entity_poly.type
_entity_poly.pdbx_seq_one_letter_code
_entity_poly.pdbx_strand_id
1 'polypeptide(L)'
;MGTIFREMETSNKNVADVNVAAFLPLLLKYFNEEEEQMFYKVDQTTLPSEVDCAELPRNSTLAAENFMLSADQTIVNGHIRIFSDALMLMFGLYYCINISYPAAQASTLEFLQSSTSVLEFQE
;
A
#
# COMPACT_ATOMS: atom_id res chain seq x y z
N MET A 1 2.32 13.62 11.01
CA MET A 1 1.24 12.76 11.53
C MET A 1 0.38 12.44 10.33
N GLY A 2 0.58 11.26 9.77
CA GLY A 2 0.17 10.91 8.40
C GLY A 2 -1.33 11.06 8.17
N THR A 3 -1.64 11.71 7.05
CA THR A 3 -3.00 12.13 6.71
C THR A 3 -3.69 11.06 5.86
N ILE A 4 -2.93 10.18 5.20
CA ILE A 4 -3.44 9.22 4.22
C ILE A 4 -4.23 8.12 4.95
N PHE A 5 -3.67 7.49 5.99
CA PHE A 5 -4.39 6.47 6.76
C PHE A 5 -5.61 7.03 7.52
N ARG A 6 -5.52 8.27 8.02
CA ARG A 6 -6.63 8.93 8.72
C ARG A 6 -7.79 9.27 7.77
N GLU A 7 -7.48 9.79 6.57
CA GLU A 7 -8.47 10.03 5.53
C GLU A 7 -9.18 8.71 5.13
N MET A 8 -8.43 7.60 5.11
CA MET A 8 -8.95 6.25 4.80
C MET A 8 -9.90 5.69 5.87
N GLU A 9 -9.56 5.81 7.16
CA GLU A 9 -10.46 5.41 8.26
C GLU A 9 -11.82 6.13 8.17
N THR A 10 -11.81 7.40 7.73
CA THR A 10 -13.03 8.21 7.65
C THR A 10 -13.88 7.97 6.40
N SER A 11 -13.28 7.49 5.31
CA SER A 11 -13.97 7.31 4.01
C SER A 11 -14.60 5.93 3.86
N ASN A 12 -14.07 4.91 4.53
CA ASN A 12 -14.45 3.51 4.28
C ASN A 12 -15.53 2.99 5.26
N LYS A 13 -16.58 2.35 4.73
CA LYS A 13 -17.68 1.73 5.51
C LYS A 13 -17.38 0.30 5.96
N ASN A 14 -16.30 -0.30 5.46
CA ASN A 14 -15.90 -1.67 5.81
C ASN A 14 -15.06 -1.68 7.09
N VAL A 15 -15.57 -2.32 8.15
CA VAL A 15 -14.89 -2.45 9.45
C VAL A 15 -13.51 -3.12 9.32
N ALA A 16 -13.34 -4.06 8.38
CA ALA A 16 -12.05 -4.72 8.16
C ALA A 16 -11.00 -3.75 7.62
N ASP A 17 -11.37 -2.90 6.64
CA ASP A 17 -10.46 -1.87 6.12
C ASP A 17 -10.11 -0.82 7.16
N VAL A 18 -11.08 -0.41 7.99
CA VAL A 18 -10.83 0.53 9.09
C VAL A 18 -9.81 -0.05 10.06
N ASN A 19 -9.93 -1.33 10.41
CA ASN A 19 -8.94 -1.99 11.27
C ASN A 19 -7.56 -2.03 10.62
N VAL A 20 -7.44 -2.42 9.35
CA VAL A 20 -6.14 -2.49 8.66
C VAL A 20 -5.51 -1.09 8.54
N ALA A 21 -6.32 -0.07 8.22
CA ALA A 21 -5.89 1.33 8.16
C ALA A 21 -5.45 1.90 9.53
N ALA A 22 -5.97 1.36 10.63
CA ALA A 22 -5.54 1.73 11.99
C ALA A 22 -4.29 0.95 12.45
N PHE A 23 -4.21 -0.35 12.14
CA PHE A 23 -3.11 -1.23 12.58
C PHE A 23 -1.81 -0.95 11.83
N LEU A 24 -1.86 -0.68 10.53
CA LEU A 24 -0.67 -0.46 9.72
C LEU A 24 0.19 0.74 10.19
N PRO A 25 -0.36 1.94 10.46
CA PRO A 25 0.41 3.05 11.02
C PRO A 25 0.97 2.77 12.42
N LEU A 26 0.31 1.93 13.22
CA LEU A 26 0.86 1.50 14.52
C LEU A 26 2.10 0.63 14.34
N LEU A 27 2.09 -0.28 13.36
CA LEU A 27 3.25 -1.11 13.00
C LEU A 27 4.40 -0.27 12.44
N LEU A 28 4.12 0.63 11.51
CA LEU A 28 5.13 1.56 10.98
C LEU A 28 5.80 2.36 12.11
N LYS A 29 4.99 2.88 13.05
CA LYS A 29 5.53 3.58 14.22
C LYS A 29 6.33 2.68 15.15
N TYR A 30 5.93 1.42 15.31
CA TYR A 30 6.66 0.44 16.12
C TYR A 30 8.05 0.16 15.54
N PHE A 31 8.17 0.04 14.21
CA PHE A 31 9.44 -0.17 13.51
C PHE A 31 10.21 1.12 13.21
N ASN A 32 9.67 2.28 13.56
CA ASN A 32 10.23 3.61 13.26
C ASN A 32 10.38 3.86 11.75
N GLU A 33 9.37 3.46 10.98
CA GLU A 33 9.28 3.59 9.52
C GLU A 33 8.25 4.66 9.12
N GLU A 34 8.46 5.33 7.99
CA GLU A 34 7.60 6.43 7.52
C GLU A 34 6.54 5.96 6.51
N GLU A 35 5.32 6.48 6.67
CA GLU A 35 4.15 6.19 5.81
C GLU A 35 4.33 6.67 4.36
N GLU A 36 5.01 7.79 4.16
CA GLU A 36 5.25 8.40 2.85
C GLU A 36 6.13 7.54 1.94
N GLN A 37 6.84 6.58 2.52
CA GLN A 37 7.64 5.61 1.77
C GLN A 37 6.78 4.45 1.24
N MET A 38 5.51 4.29 1.72
CA MET A 38 4.65 3.14 1.42
C MET A 38 3.62 3.50 0.36
N PHE A 39 3.06 4.70 0.51
CA PHE A 39 2.08 5.26 -0.41
C PHE A 39 2.59 6.58 -0.96
N TYR A 40 2.57 6.69 -2.28
CA TYR A 40 2.81 7.94 -2.95
C TYR A 40 1.49 8.71 -3.06
N LYS A 41 1.39 9.87 -2.41
CA LYS A 41 0.16 10.68 -2.44
C LYS A 41 0.08 11.42 -3.77
N VAL A 42 -1.04 11.25 -4.47
CA VAL A 42 -1.40 12.01 -5.66
C VAL A 42 -2.64 12.85 -5.37
N ASP A 43 -2.90 13.86 -6.20
CA ASP A 43 -4.12 14.66 -6.06
C ASP A 43 -5.35 13.77 -6.21
N GLN A 44 -6.41 14.03 -5.42
CA GLN A 44 -7.62 13.21 -5.42
C GLN A 44 -8.28 13.12 -6.79
N THR A 45 -8.11 14.14 -7.64
CA THR A 45 -8.69 14.20 -8.98
C THR A 45 -7.84 13.54 -10.07
N THR A 46 -6.63 13.07 -9.71
CA THR A 46 -5.67 12.50 -10.68
C THR A 46 -6.22 11.22 -11.30
N LEU A 47 -6.31 11.20 -12.63
CA LEU A 47 -6.64 9.98 -13.37
C LEU A 47 -5.38 9.12 -13.58
N PRO A 48 -5.51 7.78 -13.71
CA PRO A 48 -4.37 6.91 -13.98
C PRO A 48 -3.53 7.31 -15.21
N SER A 49 -4.16 7.94 -16.21
CA SER A 49 -3.50 8.44 -17.42
C SER A 49 -2.74 9.76 -17.24
N GLU A 50 -2.99 10.48 -16.15
CA GLU A 50 -2.38 11.78 -15.83
C GLU A 50 -1.19 11.63 -14.88
N VAL A 51 -0.97 10.42 -14.33
CA VAL A 51 0.17 10.13 -13.48
C VAL A 51 1.43 10.06 -14.33
N ASP A 52 2.39 10.96 -14.09
CA ASP A 52 3.72 10.83 -14.66
C ASP A 52 4.45 9.66 -13.99
N CYS A 53 4.43 8.52 -14.68
CA CYS A 53 5.00 7.31 -14.13
C CYS A 53 6.53 7.35 -14.07
N ALA A 54 7.19 8.26 -14.80
CA ALA A 54 8.64 8.41 -14.77
C ALA A 54 9.15 8.97 -13.43
N GLU A 55 8.31 9.73 -12.72
CA GLU A 55 8.62 10.30 -11.40
C GLU A 55 8.28 9.36 -10.25
N LEU A 56 7.60 8.24 -10.53
CA LEU A 56 7.21 7.28 -9.50
C LEU A 56 8.39 6.40 -9.07
N PRO A 57 8.43 6.02 -7.78
CA PRO A 57 9.28 4.91 -7.38
C PRO A 57 8.88 3.67 -8.18
N ARG A 58 9.88 2.85 -8.50
CA ARG A 58 9.76 1.77 -9.49
C ARG A 58 8.56 0.86 -9.24
N ASN A 59 8.21 0.56 -8.00
CA ASN A 59 6.97 -0.14 -7.64
C ASN A 59 6.37 0.55 -6.42
N SER A 60 5.12 0.99 -6.51
CA SER A 60 4.48 1.76 -5.45
C SER A 60 2.97 1.70 -5.52
N THR A 61 2.34 1.94 -4.38
CA THR A 61 0.90 2.17 -4.33
C THR A 61 0.64 3.66 -4.24
N LEU A 62 -0.29 4.16 -5.04
CA LEU A 62 -0.70 5.55 -5.11
C LEU A 62 -2.03 5.73 -4.38
N ALA A 63 -2.14 6.79 -3.59
CA ALA A 63 -3.36 7.15 -2.89
C ALA A 63 -4.01 8.40 -3.54
N ALA A 64 -5.15 8.19 -4.21
CA ALA A 64 -6.04 9.23 -4.78
C ALA A 64 -7.49 9.03 -4.26
N GLU A 65 -8.52 9.47 -5.01
CA GLU A 65 -9.91 9.02 -4.78
C GLU A 65 -10.05 7.50 -4.87
N ASN A 66 -9.26 6.86 -5.74
CA ASN A 66 -9.07 5.42 -5.81
C ASN A 66 -7.57 5.11 -5.69
N PHE A 67 -7.24 3.99 -5.07
CA PHE A 67 -5.87 3.49 -5.03
C PHE A 67 -5.44 3.02 -6.42
N MET A 68 -4.18 3.27 -6.74
CA MET A 68 -3.57 2.77 -7.97
C MET A 68 -2.28 2.02 -7.62
N LEU A 69 -2.03 0.91 -8.30
CA LEU A 69 -0.80 0.14 -8.15
C LEU A 69 0.08 0.35 -9.38
N SER A 70 1.30 0.80 -9.16
CA SER A 70 2.34 0.89 -10.19
C SER A 70 3.37 -0.24 -10.03
N ALA A 71 3.76 -0.82 -11.17
CA ALA A 71 4.86 -1.77 -11.27
C ALA A 71 5.76 -1.35 -12.43
N ASP A 72 7.06 -1.30 -12.18
CA ASP A 72 8.08 -0.82 -13.12
C ASP A 72 7.66 0.48 -13.86
N GLN A 73 7.20 1.48 -13.10
CA GLN A 73 6.74 2.76 -13.65
C GLN A 73 5.59 2.62 -14.66
N THR A 74 4.72 1.63 -14.49
CA THR A 74 3.49 1.47 -15.25
C THR A 74 2.33 1.22 -14.30
N ILE A 75 1.20 1.90 -14.49
CA ILE A 75 -0.01 1.62 -13.72
C ILE A 75 -0.58 0.26 -14.14
N VAL A 76 -0.49 -0.73 -13.25
CA VAL A 76 -1.02 -2.08 -13.48
C VAL A 76 -2.49 -2.15 -13.11
N ASN A 77 -2.89 -1.40 -12.08
CA ASN A 77 -4.29 -1.30 -11.67
C ASN A 77 -4.60 0.12 -11.20
N GLY A 78 -5.52 0.81 -11.87
CA GLY A 78 -5.86 2.21 -11.59
C GLY A 78 -7.16 2.42 -10.81
N HIS A 79 -7.87 1.36 -10.44
CA HIS A 79 -9.23 1.45 -9.89
C HIS A 79 -9.44 0.55 -8.67
N ILE A 80 -8.53 0.63 -7.70
CA ILE A 80 -8.67 -0.11 -6.44
C ILE A 80 -9.42 0.78 -5.45
N ARG A 81 -10.60 0.35 -5.00
CA ARG A 81 -11.45 1.12 -4.07
C ARG A 81 -11.27 0.75 -2.61
N ILE A 82 -10.71 -0.44 -2.37
CA ILE A 82 -10.59 -1.08 -1.07
C ILE A 82 -9.13 -1.02 -0.67
N PHE A 83 -8.85 -0.54 0.54
CA PHE A 83 -7.49 -0.35 1.03
C PHE A 83 -6.76 -1.68 1.22
N SER A 84 -7.43 -2.66 1.81
CA SER A 84 -6.89 -4.01 2.02
C SER A 84 -6.54 -4.67 0.68
N ASP A 85 -7.34 -4.46 -0.37
CA ASP A 85 -7.04 -4.96 -1.72
C ASP A 85 -5.80 -4.29 -2.29
N ALA A 86 -5.63 -2.99 -2.09
CA ALA A 86 -4.44 -2.26 -2.54
C ALA A 86 -3.17 -2.80 -1.87
N LEU A 87 -3.23 -3.04 -0.56
CA LEU A 87 -2.14 -3.66 0.18
C LEU A 87 -1.84 -5.08 -0.30
N MET A 88 -2.87 -5.93 -0.42
CA MET A 88 -2.69 -7.32 -0.90
C MET A 88 -2.08 -7.35 -2.30
N LEU A 89 -2.54 -6.50 -3.21
CA LEU A 89 -1.99 -6.42 -4.56
C LEU A 89 -0.54 -5.90 -4.55
N MET A 90 -0.22 -4.93 -3.70
CA MET A 90 1.16 -4.47 -3.50
C MET A 90 2.06 -5.62 -2.99
N PHE A 91 1.63 -6.37 -1.98
CA PHE A 91 2.36 -7.55 -1.48
C PHE A 91 2.51 -8.65 -2.54
N GLY A 92 1.43 -8.94 -3.28
CA GLY A 92 1.44 -9.90 -4.37
C GLY A 92 2.44 -9.51 -5.47
N LEU A 93 2.60 -8.21 -5.74
CA LEU A 93 3.58 -7.69 -6.69
C LEU A 93 5.01 -7.99 -6.25
N TYR A 94 5.33 -7.77 -4.97
CA TYR A 94 6.66 -8.10 -4.42
C TYR A 94 6.97 -9.60 -4.50
N TYR A 95 5.98 -10.44 -4.24
CA TYR A 95 6.13 -11.90 -4.32
C TYR A 95 6.28 -12.39 -5.77
N CYS A 96 5.38 -11.97 -6.67
CA CYS A 96 5.35 -12.43 -8.06
C CYS A 96 6.52 -11.91 -8.90
N ILE A 97 6.95 -10.68 -8.67
CA ILE A 97 8.01 -10.03 -9.47
C ILE A 97 9.39 -10.18 -8.79
N ASN A 98 9.46 -10.83 -7.62
CA ASN A 98 10.69 -11.06 -6.84
C ASN A 98 11.51 -9.77 -6.64
N ILE A 99 10.82 -8.72 -6.22
CA ILE A 99 11.42 -7.41 -6.00
C ILE A 99 11.67 -7.25 -4.51
N SER A 100 12.87 -6.82 -4.14
CA SER A 100 13.19 -6.51 -2.74
C SER A 100 12.30 -5.39 -2.22
N TYR A 101 11.84 -5.54 -0.99
CA TYR A 101 11.14 -4.49 -0.29
C TYR A 101 12.00 -3.22 -0.20
N PRO A 102 11.39 -2.02 -0.21
CA PRO A 102 12.09 -0.80 0.11
C PRO A 102 12.78 -0.94 1.47
N ALA A 103 14.07 -0.65 1.55
CA ALA A 103 14.85 -0.81 2.79
C ALA A 103 14.29 0.01 3.96
N ALA A 104 13.60 1.11 3.66
CA ALA A 104 12.95 1.97 4.65
C ALA A 104 11.69 1.36 5.29
N GLN A 105 11.18 0.24 4.75
CA GLN A 105 9.91 -0.39 5.15
C GLN A 105 9.98 -1.91 5.27
N ALA A 106 11.19 -2.46 5.13
CA ALA A 106 11.40 -3.89 5.08
C ALA A 106 10.88 -4.56 6.36
N SER A 107 11.00 -3.91 7.53
CA SER A 107 10.62 -4.53 8.81
C SER A 107 9.11 -4.71 8.92
N THR A 108 8.32 -3.67 8.60
CA THR A 108 6.86 -3.77 8.60
C THR A 108 6.38 -4.74 7.52
N LEU A 109 6.96 -4.69 6.32
CA LEU A 109 6.56 -5.54 5.20
C LEU A 109 6.89 -7.03 5.45
N GLU A 110 8.08 -7.34 5.97
CA GLU A 110 8.47 -8.71 6.35
C GLU A 110 7.62 -9.24 7.51
N PHE A 111 7.30 -8.40 8.50
CA PHE A 111 6.42 -8.78 9.59
C PHE A 111 5.00 -9.13 9.09
N LEU A 112 4.45 -8.34 8.18
CA LEU A 112 3.15 -8.61 7.58
C LEU A 112 3.19 -9.86 6.69
N GLN A 113 4.22 -10.00 5.85
CA GLN A 113 4.38 -11.17 4.98
C GLN A 113 4.52 -12.48 5.79
N SER A 114 5.32 -12.47 6.85
CA SER A 114 5.49 -13.65 7.72
C SER A 114 4.18 -14.01 8.43
N SER A 115 3.36 -13.02 8.80
CA SER A 115 2.04 -13.26 9.38
C SER A 115 1.06 -13.87 8.37
N THR A 116 1.09 -13.46 7.11
CA THR A 116 0.23 -14.01 6.04
C THR A 116 0.65 -15.42 5.64
N SER A 117 1.96 -15.68 5.50
CA SER A 117 2.47 -17.00 5.09
C SER A 117 2.14 -18.08 6.13
N VAL A 118 2.10 -17.73 7.42
CA VAL A 118 1.72 -18.67 8.49
C VAL A 118 0.25 -19.12 8.40
N LEU A 119 -0.63 -18.33 7.77
CA LEU A 119 -2.04 -18.70 7.58
C LEU A 119 -2.24 -19.67 6.42
N GLU A 120 -1.42 -19.61 5.37
CA GLU A 120 -1.52 -20.54 4.22
C GLU A 120 -1.00 -21.95 4.51
N PHE A 121 -0.21 -22.16 5.57
CA PHE A 121 0.28 -23.47 5.99
C PHE A 121 -0.60 -24.17 7.04
N GLN A 122 -1.81 -23.65 7.32
CA GLN A 122 -2.78 -24.28 8.23
C GLN A 122 -3.99 -24.91 7.54
N GLU A 123 -4.01 -24.99 6.20
CA GLU A 123 -5.04 -25.73 5.44
C GLU A 123 -4.53 -27.06 4.87
#